data_AF-A0AAW1Y4J9-F1
#
_entry.id   AF-A0AAW1Y4J9-F1
#
_cell.length_a   1.000
_cell.length_b   1.000
_cell.length_c   1.000
_cell.angle_alpha   90.00
_cell.angle_beta   90.00
_cell.angle_gamma   90.00
#
_symmetry.space_group_name_H-M   'P 1'
#
loop_
_entity.id
_entity.type
_entity.pdbx_description
1 polymer ?
#
loop_
_entity_poly.entity_id
_entity_poly.type
_entity_poly.pdbx_seq_one_letter_code
_entity_poly.pdbx_strand_id
1 'polypeptide(L)' 'MDPAAESIQKDLFKFAMKNKWKEVVEVYRENNLAHKAKITRLGDTALHLAVFDGQEKHVEELVQLVKKKGK' A
#
# COMPACT_ATOMS: atom_id res chain seq x y z
N MET A 1 12.58 5.93 14.03
CA MET A 1 11.68 5.12 13.18
C MET A 1 12.54 4.05 12.53
N ASP A 2 12.07 2.82 12.40
CA ASP A 2 12.83 1.74 11.76
C ASP A 2 13.17 2.13 10.30
N PRO A 3 14.44 2.08 9.84
CA PRO A 3 14.82 2.47 8.49
C PRO A 3 14.07 1.71 7.38
N ALA A 4 13.70 0.44 7.62
CA ALA A 4 12.94 -0.35 6.66
C ALA A 4 11.50 0.16 6.53
N ALA A 5 10.89 0.61 7.64
CA ALA A 5 9.55 1.19 7.64
C ALA A 5 9.47 2.49 6.83
N GLU A 6 10.52 3.32 6.89
CA GLU A 6 10.61 4.57 6.12
C GLU A 6 10.75 4.31 4.61
N SER A 7 11.48 3.27 4.19
CA SER A 7 11.60 2.90 2.77
C SER A 7 10.26 2.49 2.18
N ILE A 8 9.52 1.61 2.88
CA ILE A 8 8.22 1.11 2.42
C ILE A 8 7.23 2.27 2.22
N GLN A 9 7.20 3.21 3.15
CA GLN A 9 6.32 4.39 3.06
C GLN A 9 6.63 5.21 1.80
N LYS A 10 7.91 5.49 1.54
CA LYS A 10 8.37 6.26 0.38
C LYS A 10 8.04 5.55 -0.94
N ASP A 11 8.27 4.24 -1.01
CA ASP A 11 8.01 3.45 -2.21
C ASP A 11 6.51 3.37 -2.52
N LEU A 12 5.69 3.05 -1.52
CA LEU A 12 4.24 3.02 -1.68
C LEU A 12 3.67 4.37 -2.10
N PHE A 13 4.13 5.47 -1.50
CA PHE A 13 3.74 6.82 -1.92
C PHE A 13 4.11 7.08 -3.38
N LYS A 14 5.37 6.82 -3.75
CA LYS A 14 5.89 7.06 -5.10
C LYS A 14 5.16 6.23 -6.15
N PHE A 15 4.84 4.97 -5.87
CA PHE A 15 4.13 4.10 -6.80
C PHE A 15 2.67 4.50 -6.94
N ALA A 16 1.96 4.75 -5.84
CA ALA A 16 0.57 5.20 -5.87
C ALA A 16 0.41 6.52 -6.66
N MET A 17 1.27 7.52 -6.41
CA MET A 17 1.23 8.81 -7.13
C MET A 17 1.60 8.71 -8.62
N LYS A 18 2.21 7.60 -9.04
CA LYS A 18 2.56 7.34 -10.44
C LYS A 18 1.62 6.34 -11.12
N ASN A 19 0.48 6.00 -10.49
CA ASN A 19 -0.48 5.02 -10.98
C ASN A 19 0.14 3.60 -11.19
N LYS A 20 1.19 3.27 -10.43
CA LYS A 20 1.97 2.03 -10.49
C LYS A 20 1.43 0.99 -9.52
N TRP A 21 0.16 0.63 -9.68
CA TRP A 21 -0.56 -0.20 -8.70
C TRP A 21 -0.09 -1.65 -8.63
N LYS A 22 0.50 -2.17 -9.72
CA LYS A 22 1.13 -3.50 -9.70
C LYS A 22 2.30 -3.53 -8.71
N GLU A 23 3.15 -2.50 -8.74
CA GLU A 23 4.26 -2.37 -7.80
C GLU A 23 3.78 -2.18 -6.36
N VAL A 24 2.68 -1.44 -6.13
CA VAL A 24 2.03 -1.34 -4.81
C VAL A 24 1.61 -2.71 -4.28
N VAL A 25 1.01 -3.55 -5.13
CA VAL A 25 0.60 -4.91 -4.78
C VAL A 25 1.81 -5.79 -4.42
N GLU A 26 2.91 -5.70 -5.18
CA GLU A 26 4.13 -6.45 -4.86
C GLU A 26 4.71 -6.05 -3.50
N VAL A 27 4.77 -4.75 -3.19
CA VAL A 27 5.21 -4.28 -1.86
C VAL A 27 4.31 -4.84 -0.74
N TYR A 28 3.00 -4.94 -0.97
CA TYR A 28 2.07 -5.58 -0.02
C TYR A 28 2.31 -7.07 0.14
N ARG A 29 2.71 -7.78 -0.92
CA ARG A 29 3.06 -9.21 -0.87
C ARG A 29 4.32 -9.41 -0.02
N GLU A 30 5.37 -8.68 -0.34
CA GLU A 30 6.70 -8.82 0.26
C GLU A 30 6.77 -8.33 1.71
N ASN A 31 6.01 -7.28 2.05
CA ASN A 31 6.13 -6.64 3.35
C ASN A 31 4.85 -6.69 4.18
N ASN A 32 4.94 -7.28 5.37
CA ASN A 32 3.80 -7.42 6.28
C ASN A 32 3.34 -6.09 6.89
N LEU A 33 4.20 -5.06 6.92
CA LEU A 33 3.87 -3.75 7.48
C LEU A 33 3.31 -2.77 6.43
N ALA A 34 3.39 -3.10 5.14
CA ALA A 34 2.95 -2.23 4.05
C ALA A 34 1.51 -1.75 4.20
N HIS A 35 0.60 -2.62 4.66
CA HIS A 35 -0.81 -2.26 4.86
C HIS A 35 -1.06 -1.29 6.01
N LYS A 36 -0.08 -1.09 6.90
CA LYS A 36 -0.14 -0.11 8.00
C LYS A 36 0.64 1.17 7.70
N ALA A 37 1.34 1.21 6.56
CA ALA A 37 2.15 2.36 6.18
C ALA A 37 1.24 3.53 5.83
N LYS A 38 1.35 4.60 6.62
CA LYS A 38 0.69 5.88 6.40
C LYS A 38 1.50 6.68 5.40
N ILE A 39 1.09 6.77 4.15
CA ILE A 39 1.88 7.34 3.04
C ILE A 39 1.55 8.80 2.75
N THR A 40 0.50 9.37 3.36
CA THR A 40 0.17 10.81 3.27
C THR A 40 0.29 11.50 4.63
N ARG A 41 0.33 12.85 4.63
CA ARG A 41 0.32 13.67 5.85
C ARG A 41 -0.96 13.49 6.67
N LEU A 42 -2.07 13.14 6.03
CA LEU A 42 -3.35 12.86 6.68
C LEU A 42 -3.42 11.44 7.24
N GLY A 43 -2.40 10.61 6.97
CA GLY A 43 -2.31 9.26 7.50
C GLY A 43 -2.91 8.20 6.59
N ASP A 44 -3.16 8.50 5.32
CA ASP A 44 -3.75 7.55 4.38
C ASP A 44 -2.80 6.42 4.04
N THR A 45 -3.35 5.24 3.78
CA THR A 45 -2.60 4.10 3.25
C THR A 45 -2.68 4.04 1.73
N ALA A 46 -1.86 3.20 1.10
CA ALA A 46 -1.99 2.93 -0.33
C ALA A 46 -3.40 2.42 -0.72
N LEU A 47 -4.06 1.68 0.18
CA LEU A 47 -5.42 1.19 -0.06
C LEU A 47 -6.46 2.31 -0.09
N HIS A 48 -6.35 3.33 0.77
CA HIS A 48 -7.26 4.49 0.70
C HIS A 48 -7.15 5.20 -0.65
N LEU A 49 -5.92 5.39 -1.13
CA LEU A 49 -5.67 6.04 -2.40
C LEU A 49 -6.17 5.19 -3.58
N ALA A 50 -6.01 3.87 -3.53
CA ALA A 50 -6.52 2.96 -4.57
C ALA A 50 -8.05 3.03 -4.69
N VAL A 51 -8.75 3.12 -3.53
CA VAL A 51 -10.20 3.28 -3.49
C VAL A 51 -10.62 4.64 -4.04
N PHE A 52 -9.95 5.71 -3.61
CA PHE A 52 -10.22 7.07 -4.09
C PHE A 52 -10.02 7.21 -5.60
N ASP A 53 -9.00 6.56 -6.16
CA ASP A 53 -8.65 6.58 -7.58
C ASP A 53 -9.46 5.58 -8.43
N GLY A 54 -10.39 4.82 -7.84
CA GLY A 54 -11.26 3.89 -8.58
C GLY A 54 -10.53 2.64 -9.12
N GLN A 55 -9.45 2.21 -8.47
CA GLN A 55 -8.61 1.09 -8.92
C GLN A 55 -9.18 -0.27 -8.51
N GLU A 56 -10.42 -0.55 -8.92
CA GLU A 56 -11.23 -1.69 -8.43
C GLU A 56 -10.47 -3.01 -8.36
N LYS A 57 -9.79 -3.40 -9.45
CA LYS A 57 -8.99 -4.62 -9.52
C LYS A 57 -7.89 -4.65 -8.45
N HIS A 58 -7.13 -3.56 -8.32
CA HIS A 58 -6.02 -3.50 -7.38
C HIS A 58 -6.52 -3.38 -5.93
N VAL A 59 -7.66 -2.72 -5.70
CA VAL A 59 -8.33 -2.69 -4.39
C VAL A 59 -8.67 -4.11 -3.94
N GLU A 60 -9.24 -4.93 -4.83
CA GLU A 60 -9.53 -6.34 -4.52
C GLU A 60 -8.26 -7.10 -4.13
N GLU A 61 -7.18 -7.00 -4.92
CA GLU A 61 -5.91 -7.66 -4.62
C GLU A 61 -5.32 -7.22 -3.27
N LEU A 62 -5.31 -5.92 -2.99
CA LEU A 62 -4.79 -5.37 -1.73
C LEU A 62 -5.61 -5.85 -0.53
N VAL A 63 -6.95 -5.89 -0.63
CA VAL A 63 -7.83 -6.40 0.45
C VAL A 63 -7.56 -7.88 0.73
N GLN A 64 -7.36 -8.70 -0.31
CA GLN A 64 -7.02 -10.12 -0.14
C GLN A 64 -5.69 -10.30 0.59
N LEU A 65 -4.69 -9.47 0.28
CA LEU A 65 -3.39 -9.51 0.96
C LEU A 65 -3.47 -9.09 2.43
N VAL A 66 -4.31 -8.11 2.77
CA VAL A 66 -4.57 -7.73 4.17
C VAL A 66 -5.26 -8.87 4.93
N LYS A 67 -6.30 -9.50 4.34
CA LYS A 67 -7.02 -10.62 4.97
C LYS A 67 -6.12 -11.82 5.26
N LYS A 68 -5.23 -12.19 4.33
CA LYS A 68 -4.29 -13.30 4.51
C LYS A 68 -3.32 -13.11 5.67
N LYS A 69 -3.02 -11.86 6.02
CA LYS A 69 -2.03 -11.50 7.05
C LYS A 69 -2.65 -11.16 8.41
N GLY A 70 -3.98 -11.15 8.52
CA GLY A 70 -4.75 -10.87 9.74
C GLY A 70 -5.25 -12.11 10.48
N LYS A 71 -4.72 -13.30 10.16
CA LYS A 71 -4.95 -14.56 10.90
C LYS A 71 -3.74 -14.92 11.75
#